data_AF-A0A1W6ZVV4-F1
#
_entry.id   AF-A0A1W6ZVV4-F1
#
_cell.length_a   1.000
_cell.length_b   1.000
_cell.length_c   1.000
_cell.angle_alpha   90.00
_cell.angle_beta   90.00
_cell.angle_gamma   90.00
#
_symmetry.space_group_name_H-M   'P 1'
#
loop_
_entity.id
_entity.type
_entity.pdbx_description
1 polymer ?
#
loop_
_entity_poly.entity_id
_entity_poly.type
_entity_poly.pdbx_seq_one_letter_code
_entity_poly.pdbx_strand_id
1 'polypeptide(L)'
;MLKMLWAALLAGSLSFSAYAQQPPVQPSPIKRTPIGKSDVPNSNYEVITAMVELAPGFKAGRHSRPGIVQAQVVDGEFLLALDGQPEKTFRAGEALEVPHGAVHNEGAVGDKPAKLIAVYVVEKGKPLVVPAQ
;
A
#
# COMPACT_ATOMS: atom_id res chain seq x y z
N MET A 1 -30.19 -73.97 -25.94
CA MET A 1 -30.69 -72.88 -25.07
C MET A 1 -29.54 -71.93 -24.76
N LEU A 2 -29.88 -70.66 -24.54
CA LEU A 2 -29.04 -69.51 -24.12
C LEU A 2 -28.47 -68.61 -25.24
N LYS A 3 -29.20 -67.50 -25.46
CA LYS A 3 -28.77 -66.25 -26.10
C LYS A 3 -27.80 -65.51 -25.17
N MET A 4 -26.80 -64.81 -25.71
CA MET A 4 -26.28 -63.61 -25.04
C MET A 4 -25.59 -62.64 -26.02
N LEU A 5 -26.17 -61.44 -26.07
CA LEU A 5 -25.68 -60.22 -26.73
C LEU A 5 -24.32 -59.80 -26.16
N TRP A 6 -23.49 -59.15 -26.99
CA TRP A 6 -22.47 -58.21 -26.51
C TRP A 6 -22.76 -56.81 -27.06
N ALA A 7 -22.93 -55.90 -26.11
CA ALA A 7 -23.24 -54.49 -26.29
C ALA A 7 -22.00 -53.70 -26.73
N ALA A 8 -22.19 -52.74 -27.62
CA ALA A 8 -21.18 -51.76 -28.02
C ALA A 8 -20.91 -50.79 -26.86
N LEU A 9 -19.64 -50.65 -26.44
CA LEU A 9 -19.19 -49.59 -25.56
C LEU A 9 -18.97 -48.29 -26.36
N LEU A 10 -19.78 -47.27 -26.07
CA LEU A 10 -19.50 -45.87 -26.42
C LEU A 10 -18.72 -45.23 -25.27
N ALA A 11 -17.43 -44.95 -25.49
CA ALA A 11 -16.61 -44.19 -24.56
C ALA A 11 -16.92 -42.68 -24.70
N GLY A 12 -17.73 -42.14 -23.79
CA GLY A 12 -17.96 -40.70 -23.67
C GLY A 12 -16.80 -40.03 -22.92
N SER A 13 -16.06 -39.15 -23.58
CA SER A 13 -15.03 -38.33 -22.97
C SER A 13 -15.66 -37.18 -22.17
N LEU A 14 -15.63 -37.26 -20.83
CA LEU A 14 -15.97 -36.15 -19.95
C LEU A 14 -14.81 -35.15 -19.91
N SER A 15 -15.02 -33.96 -20.46
CA SER A 15 -14.08 -32.85 -20.34
C SER A 15 -14.27 -32.16 -18.99
N PHE A 16 -13.30 -32.28 -18.09
CA PHE A 16 -13.25 -31.48 -16.87
C PHE A 16 -12.66 -30.10 -17.22
N SER A 17 -13.49 -29.07 -17.20
CA SER A 17 -13.00 -27.69 -17.23
C SER A 17 -12.31 -27.38 -15.89
N ALA A 18 -10.98 -27.28 -15.91
CA ALA A 18 -10.22 -26.81 -14.76
C ALA A 18 -10.55 -25.32 -14.54
N TYR A 19 -11.31 -25.01 -13.49
CA TYR A 19 -11.41 -23.65 -12.98
C TYR A 19 -10.04 -23.29 -12.39
N ALA A 20 -9.31 -22.40 -13.04
CA ALA A 20 -8.10 -21.82 -12.47
C ALA A 20 -8.47 -21.11 -11.16
N GLN A 21 -8.04 -21.63 -10.02
CA GLN A 21 -8.15 -20.93 -8.74
C GLN A 21 -7.29 -19.67 -8.83
N GLN A 22 -7.91 -18.50 -8.76
CA GLN A 22 -7.17 -17.25 -8.59
C GLN A 22 -6.39 -17.33 -7.27
N PRO A 23 -5.10 -16.94 -7.25
CA PRO A 23 -4.33 -16.93 -6.01
C PRO A 23 -5.00 -16.02 -4.98
N PRO A 24 -4.93 -16.35 -3.68
CA PRO A 24 -5.53 -15.53 -2.63
C PRO A 24 -4.98 -14.10 -2.69
N VAL A 25 -5.87 -13.11 -2.64
CA VAL A 25 -5.51 -11.69 -2.58
C VAL A 25 -4.79 -11.44 -1.25
N GLN A 26 -3.49 -11.15 -1.30
CA GLN A 26 -2.74 -10.75 -0.12
C GLN A 26 -3.17 -9.34 0.32
N PRO A 27 -3.43 -9.10 1.62
CA PRO A 27 -3.74 -7.76 2.12
C PRO A 27 -2.58 -6.81 1.81
N SER A 28 -2.91 -5.60 1.34
CA SER A 28 -1.90 -4.56 1.14
C SER A 28 -1.17 -4.28 2.48
N PRO A 29 0.17 -4.24 2.50
CA PRO A 29 0.94 -3.96 3.71
C PRO A 29 0.85 -2.48 4.13
N ILE A 30 0.18 -1.66 3.33
CA ILE A 30 -0.14 -0.28 3.62
C ILE A 30 -1.62 -0.02 3.33
N LYS A 31 -2.32 0.54 4.32
CA LYS A 31 -3.71 0.97 4.18
C LYS A 31 -3.79 2.47 4.41
N ARG A 32 -4.49 3.17 3.52
CA ARG A 32 -4.77 4.60 3.65
C ARG A 32 -6.28 4.78 3.73
N THR A 33 -6.74 5.36 4.83
CA THR A 33 -8.15 5.70 5.05
C THR A 33 -8.29 7.21 4.94
N PRO A 34 -8.88 7.74 3.85
CA PRO A 34 -9.10 9.18 3.71
C PRO A 34 -9.98 9.73 4.84
N ILE A 35 -9.59 10.88 5.39
CA ILE A 35 -10.30 11.62 6.42
C ILE A 35 -10.91 12.90 5.82
N GLY A 36 -10.14 13.59 4.98
CA GLY A 36 -10.57 14.84 4.37
C GLY A 36 -9.77 15.15 3.12
N LYS A 37 -10.37 15.98 2.26
CA LYS A 37 -9.74 16.49 1.05
C LYS A 37 -10.25 17.90 0.77
N SER A 38 -9.35 18.82 0.46
CA SER A 38 -9.70 20.19 0.08
C SER A 38 -8.69 20.75 -0.93
N ASP A 39 -9.11 21.76 -1.67
CA ASP A 39 -8.23 22.48 -2.57
C ASP A 39 -7.37 23.49 -1.82
N VAL A 40 -6.13 23.68 -2.28
CA VAL A 40 -5.30 24.81 -1.84
C VAL A 40 -5.64 26.03 -2.73
N PRO A 41 -6.16 27.14 -2.17
CA PRO A 41 -6.55 28.31 -2.96
C PRO A 41 -5.43 28.84 -3.84
N ASN A 42 -5.79 29.29 -5.06
CA ASN A 42 -4.87 29.91 -6.03
C ASN A 42 -3.66 29.03 -6.41
N SER A 43 -3.81 27.70 -6.41
CA SER A 43 -2.72 26.78 -6.76
C SER A 43 -3.24 25.51 -7.47
N ASN A 44 -2.32 24.70 -8.00
CA ASN A 44 -2.63 23.36 -8.53
C ASN A 44 -2.43 22.25 -7.48
N TYR A 45 -2.48 22.57 -6.19
CA TYR A 45 -2.29 21.62 -5.10
C TYR A 45 -3.63 21.28 -4.43
N GLU A 46 -3.67 20.10 -3.82
CA GLU A 46 -4.74 19.67 -2.92
C GLU A 46 -4.17 19.22 -1.58
N VAL A 47 -4.95 19.45 -0.52
CA VAL A 47 -4.71 18.90 0.81
C VAL A 47 -5.48 17.60 0.92
N ILE A 48 -4.80 16.52 1.31
CA ILE A 48 -5.40 15.24 1.64
C ILE A 48 -5.01 14.90 3.07
N THR A 49 -5.98 14.64 3.94
CA THR A 49 -5.74 14.08 5.27
C THR A 49 -6.15 12.62 5.26
N ALA A 50 -5.29 11.73 5.74
CA ALA A 50 -5.58 10.30 5.82
C ALA A 50 -4.97 9.66 7.07
N MET A 51 -5.67 8.66 7.61
CA MET A 51 -5.06 7.67 8.49
C MET A 51 -4.24 6.70 7.64
N VAL A 52 -2.96 6.54 7.94
CA VAL A 52 -2.06 5.59 7.30
C VAL A 52 -1.74 4.49 8.30
N GLU A 53 -1.97 3.23 7.91
CA GLU A 53 -1.64 2.05 8.69
C GLU A 53 -0.61 1.22 7.91
N LEU A 54 0.53 0.94 8.52
CA LEU A 54 1.64 0.16 7.95
C LEU A 54 1.75 -1.16 8.70
N ALA A 55 1.81 -2.26 7.97
CA ALA A 55 2.00 -3.58 8.54
C ALA A 55 3.34 -3.70 9.28
N PRO A 56 3.45 -4.58 10.30
CA PRO A 56 4.69 -4.85 11.00
C PRO A 56 5.88 -5.06 10.07
N GLY A 57 6.99 -4.37 10.36
CA GLY A 57 8.25 -4.48 9.60
C GLY A 57 8.21 -4.03 8.14
N PHE A 58 7.05 -3.59 7.62
CA PHE A 58 6.93 -3.16 6.23
C PHE A 58 7.79 -1.93 5.95
N LYS A 59 8.46 -1.92 4.79
CA LYS A 59 9.14 -0.77 4.20
C LYS A 59 8.57 -0.47 2.82
N ALA A 60 8.26 0.79 2.55
CA ALA A 60 7.67 1.23 1.29
C ALA A 60 8.64 1.16 0.10
N GLY A 61 9.95 1.13 0.38
CA GLY A 61 10.99 1.32 -0.63
C GLY A 61 11.24 2.79 -0.92
N ARG A 62 12.33 3.09 -1.64
CA ARG A 62 12.72 4.47 -1.96
C ARG A 62 11.73 5.09 -2.95
N HIS A 63 11.24 6.27 -2.63
CA HIS A 63 10.31 7.02 -3.46
C HIS A 63 10.35 8.52 -3.13
N SER A 64 9.75 9.33 -3.98
CA SER A 64 9.48 10.75 -3.72
C SER A 64 7.98 11.05 -3.88
N ARG A 65 7.59 12.27 -3.49
CA ARG A 65 6.21 12.74 -3.53
C ARG A 65 6.16 14.14 -4.17
N PRO A 66 5.20 14.43 -5.06
CA PRO A 66 5.06 15.73 -5.72
C PRO A 66 4.38 16.75 -4.78
N GLY A 67 4.99 17.00 -3.62
CA GLY A 67 4.38 17.77 -2.54
C GLY A 67 5.01 17.49 -1.18
N ILE A 68 4.63 18.27 -0.17
CA ILE A 68 5.06 18.04 1.21
C ILE A 68 4.13 17.05 1.90
N VAL A 69 4.68 16.33 2.89
CA VAL A 69 3.90 15.53 3.83
C VAL A 69 4.23 15.96 5.24
N GLN A 70 3.21 16.30 6.02
CA GLN A 70 3.29 16.41 7.47
C GLN A 70 2.56 15.22 8.08
N ALA A 71 3.17 14.53 9.03
CA ALA A 71 2.50 13.41 9.68
C ALA A 71 2.78 13.40 11.18
N GLN A 72 1.78 12.98 11.96
CA GLN A 72 1.94 12.64 13.36
C GLN A 72 1.76 11.14 13.54
N VAL A 73 2.67 10.50 14.25
CA VAL A 73 2.50 9.11 14.66
C VAL A 73 1.46 9.05 15.77
N VAL A 74 0.45 8.20 15.61
CA VAL A 74 -0.61 8.00 16.60
C VAL A 74 -0.52 6.67 17.32
N ASP A 75 0.17 5.68 16.74
CA ASP A 75 0.45 4.39 17.36
C ASP A 75 1.68 3.72 16.71
N GLY A 76 2.40 2.91 17.49
CA GLY A 76 3.60 2.20 17.05
C GLY A 76 4.84 3.08 16.83
N GLU A 77 5.78 2.55 16.03
CA GLU A 77 7.04 3.21 15.68
C GLU A 77 7.22 3.31 14.16
N PHE A 78 7.47 4.51 13.66
CA PHE A 78 7.61 4.82 12.24
C PHE A 78 9.04 5.23 11.91
N LEU A 79 9.65 4.56 10.94
CA LEU A 79 10.95 4.91 10.39
C LEU A 79 10.77 5.88 9.22
N LEU A 80 11.57 6.94 9.20
CA LEU A 80 11.82 7.76 8.02
C LEU A 80 13.32 7.80 7.72
N ALA A 81 13.69 7.49 6.49
CA ALA A 81 15.05 7.59 5.97
C ALA A 81 15.04 8.55 4.78
N LEU A 82 15.40 9.81 5.02
CA LEU A 82 15.59 10.81 3.96
C LEU A 82 17.00 10.64 3.37
N ASP A 83 17.12 10.66 2.04
CA ASP A 83 18.43 10.56 1.39
C ASP A 83 19.39 11.65 1.89
N GLY A 84 20.62 11.25 2.24
CA GLY A 84 21.65 12.16 2.76
C GLY A 84 21.48 12.56 4.24
N GLN A 85 20.47 12.04 4.94
CA GLN A 85 20.23 12.26 6.36
C GLN A 85 20.33 10.93 7.13
N PRO A 86 20.66 10.95 8.43
CA PRO A 86 20.51 9.78 9.28
C PRO A 86 19.05 9.32 9.34
N GLU A 87 18.83 8.01 9.37
CA GLU A 87 17.48 7.46 9.59
C GLU A 87 16.96 7.88 10.97
N LYS A 88 15.66 8.17 11.05
CA LYS A 88 15.00 8.57 12.28
C LYS A 88 13.74 7.74 12.52
N THR A 89 13.58 7.28 13.75
CA THR A 89 12.36 6.64 14.23
C THR A 89 11.52 7.65 15.01
N PHE A 90 10.23 7.68 14.72
CA PHE A 90 9.21 8.50 15.36
C PHE A 90 8.21 7.61 16.09
N ARG A 91 7.73 8.06 17.25
CA ARG A 91 6.81 7.37 18.15
C ARG A 91 5.52 8.16 18.32
N ALA A 92 4.51 7.52 18.88
CA ALA A 92 3.22 8.14 19.15
C ALA A 92 3.36 9.52 19.83
N GLY A 93 2.70 10.52 19.26
CA GLY A 93 2.77 11.93 19.68
C GLY A 93 3.79 12.77 18.90
N GLU A 94 4.81 12.15 18.29
CA GLU A 94 5.83 12.85 17.51
C GLU A 94 5.36 13.15 16.08
N ALA A 95 5.83 14.29 15.56
CA ALA A 95 5.55 14.73 14.20
C ALA A 95 6.80 14.69 13.32
N LEU A 96 6.59 14.51 12.02
CA LEU A 96 7.60 14.50 10.99
C LEU A 96 7.17 15.26 9.74
N GLU A 97 8.17 15.65 8.95
CA GLU A 97 7.99 16.24 7.64
C GLU A 97 8.76 15.44 6.59
N VAL A 98 8.14 15.24 5.44
CA VAL A 98 8.81 14.87 4.19
C VAL A 98 8.74 16.07 3.25
N PRO A 99 9.89 16.71 2.93
CA PRO A 99 9.91 17.84 2.01
C PRO A 99 9.50 17.47 0.59
N HIS A 100 9.07 18.48 -0.19
CA HIS A 100 8.71 18.29 -1.60
C HIS A 100 9.85 17.68 -2.39
N GLY A 101 9.56 16.60 -3.12
CA GLY A 101 10.53 15.93 -3.99
C GLY A 101 11.64 15.16 -3.26
N ALA A 102 11.66 15.17 -1.92
CA ALA A 102 12.66 14.43 -1.16
C ALA A 102 12.52 12.92 -1.42
N VAL A 103 13.62 12.29 -1.84
CA VAL A 103 13.69 10.83 -1.93
C VAL A 103 13.85 10.28 -0.52
N HIS A 104 12.99 9.35 -0.16
CA HIS A 104 12.97 8.73 1.15
C HIS A 104 12.50 7.28 1.08
N ASN A 105 12.86 6.51 2.10
CA ASN A 105 12.20 5.27 2.46
C ASN A 105 11.47 5.46 3.79
N GLU A 106 10.40 4.71 3.99
CA GLU A 106 9.60 4.81 5.20
C GLU A 106 8.93 3.49 5.55
N GLY A 107 8.53 3.31 6.81
CA GLY A 107 7.78 2.12 7.19
C GLY A 107 7.68 1.87 8.69
N ALA A 108 7.03 0.77 9.07
CA ALA A 108 6.93 0.36 10.47
C ALA A 108 8.24 -0.26 10.97
N VAL A 109 8.50 -0.16 12.27
CA VAL A 109 9.65 -0.80 12.94
C VAL A 109 9.16 -1.97 13.80
N GLY A 110 9.90 -3.09 13.75
CA GLY A 110 9.63 -4.25 14.59
C GLY A 110 8.40 -5.06 14.18
N ASP A 111 7.75 -5.67 15.17
CA ASP A 111 6.64 -6.63 15.03
C ASP A 111 5.25 -6.01 15.22
N LYS A 112 5.18 -4.68 15.39
CA LYS A 112 3.93 -3.93 15.55
C LYS A 112 3.62 -3.07 14.33
N PRO A 113 2.34 -2.84 14.02
CA PRO A 113 1.96 -1.85 13.03
C PRO A 113 2.40 -0.44 13.44
N ALA A 114 2.59 0.44 12.47
CA ALA A 114 2.71 1.88 12.70
C ALA A 114 1.48 2.59 12.12
N LYS A 115 0.95 3.57 12.86
CA LYS A 115 -0.20 4.37 12.45
C LYS A 115 0.11 5.85 12.49
N LEU A 116 -0.32 6.57 11.46
CA LEU A 116 -0.09 7.99 11.34
C LEU A 116 -1.35 8.71 10.86
N ILE A 117 -1.55 9.94 11.33
CA ILE A 117 -2.37 10.91 10.60
C ILE A 117 -1.42 11.69 9.70
N ALA A 118 -1.56 11.51 8.40
CA ALA A 118 -0.76 12.20 7.39
C ALA A 118 -1.60 13.26 6.67
N VAL A 119 -1.03 14.44 6.53
CA VAL A 119 -1.52 15.55 5.72
C VAL A 119 -0.57 15.71 4.55
N TYR A 120 -1.09 15.46 3.35
CA TYR A 120 -0.39 15.62 2.09
C TYR A 120 -0.81 16.94 1.47
N VAL A 121 0.15 17.75 1.04
CA VAL A 121 -0.10 18.88 0.15
C VAL A 121 0.59 18.59 -1.16
N VAL A 122 -0.16 18.06 -2.13
CA VAL A 122 0.38 17.44 -3.36
C VAL A 122 -0.24 18.02 -4.62
N GLU A 123 0.51 17.99 -5.72
CA GLU A 123 0.03 18.42 -7.03
C GLU A 123 -1.14 17.55 -7.49
N LYS A 124 -2.21 18.20 -7.96
CA LYS A 124 -3.39 17.52 -8.50
C LYS A 124 -3.03 16.69 -9.72
N GLY A 125 -3.61 15.50 -9.80
CA GLY A 125 -3.46 14.58 -10.94
C GLY A 125 -2.09 13.88 -11.03
N LYS A 126 -1.16 14.14 -10.10
CA LYS A 126 0.10 13.40 -10.02
C LYS A 126 -0.05 12.16 -9.12
N PRO A 127 0.71 11.08 -9.37
CA PRO A 127 0.78 9.96 -8.45
C PRO A 127 1.29 10.40 -7.06
N LEU A 128 0.68 9.86 -6.00
CA LEU A 128 1.07 10.18 -4.62
C LEU A 128 2.50 9.73 -4.29
N VAL A 129 3.00 8.70 -4.97
CA VAL A 129 4.35 8.15 -4.83
C VAL A 129 4.97 8.01 -6.21
N VAL A 130 6.23 8.42 -6.34
CA VAL A 130 7.06 8.22 -7.52
C VAL A 130 8.26 7.36 -7.10
N PRO A 131 8.36 6.10 -7.53
CA PRO A 131 9.48 5.23 -7.17
C PRO A 131 10.84 5.86 -7.53
N ALA A 132 11.82 5.67 -6.66
CA ALA A 132 13.21 6.08 -6.89
C ALA A 132 14.12 4.85 -6.85
N GLN A 133 15.18 4.86 -7.68
CA GLN A 133 16.23 3.84 -7.68
C GLN A 133 17.18 4.10 -6.53
#